data_AF-A0A7C1AN95-F1
#
_entry.id   AF-A0A7C1AN95-F1
#
_cell.length_a   1.000
_cell.length_b   1.000
_cell.length_c   1.000
_cell.angle_alpha   90.00
_cell.angle_beta   90.00
_cell.angle_gamma   90.00
#
_symmetry.space_group_name_H-M   'P 1'
#
loop_
_entity.id
_entity.type
_entity.pdbx_description
1 polymer ?
#
loop_
_entity_poly.entity_id
_entity_poly.type
_entity_poly.pdbx_seq_one_letter_code
_entity_poly.pdbx_strand_id
1 'polypeptide(L)'
;MNQKQTREGGSRSWAEQLQQIIKRRRMSVFMIIGAFLILLILYNVGNFIFLNQMANQMETELGNRLNSIAKLSASIVENEFPESFSPTMKNRLSLSVIKGELQNIRKQHQLEGLFIIDRNFNTVLDSYQNFELDITRTYLKNDAPWIERTWQGIPSTGPLHTFQG
;
A
#
# COMPACT_ATOMS: atom_id res chain seq x y z
N MET A 1 23.96 60.36 62.08
CA MET A 1 22.91 59.84 61.17
C MET A 1 23.42 59.92 59.74
N ASN A 2 23.86 58.80 59.12
CA ASN A 2 23.91 58.52 57.65
C ASN A 2 24.89 57.39 57.26
N GLN A 3 24.68 56.17 57.75
CA GLN A 3 25.39 54.98 57.24
C GLN A 3 24.46 53.81 56.85
N LYS A 4 23.14 53.96 56.98
CA LYS A 4 22.17 52.90 56.63
C LYS A 4 21.73 52.90 55.15
N GLN A 5 21.92 53.98 54.40
CA GLN A 5 21.39 54.10 53.03
C GLN A 5 22.26 53.48 51.92
N THR A 6 23.54 53.20 52.16
CA THR A 6 24.44 52.70 51.09
C THR A 6 24.45 51.17 50.94
N ARG A 7 23.88 50.40 51.88
CA ARG A 7 23.84 48.93 51.79
C ARG A 7 22.61 48.37 51.05
N GLU A 8 21.50 49.12 50.98
CA GLU A 8 20.28 48.64 50.33
C GLU A 8 20.35 48.74 48.79
N GLY A 9 21.06 49.73 48.24
CA GLY A 9 21.19 49.94 46.79
C GLY A 9 21.95 48.85 46.04
N GLY A 10 22.98 48.24 46.66
CA GLY A 10 23.72 47.13 46.07
C GLY A 10 22.90 45.83 45.99
N SER A 11 22.11 45.54 47.02
CA SER A 11 21.29 44.31 47.08
C SER A 11 20.18 44.26 46.02
N ARG A 12 19.58 45.42 45.69
CA ARG A 12 18.56 45.54 44.63
C ARG A 12 19.14 45.29 43.23
N SER A 13 20.34 45.82 42.96
CA SER A 13 21.03 45.60 41.69
C SER A 13 21.37 44.12 41.44
N TRP A 14 21.82 43.39 42.46
CA TRP A 14 22.12 41.96 42.32
C TRP A 14 20.86 41.11 42.12
N ALA A 15 19.76 41.43 42.82
CA ALA A 15 18.48 40.74 42.65
C ALA A 15 17.90 40.94 41.25
N GLU A 16 17.98 42.16 40.71
CA GLU A 16 17.54 42.47 39.34
C GLU A 16 18.40 41.75 38.29
N GLN A 17 19.73 41.73 38.46
CA GLN A 17 20.64 40.99 37.57
C GLN A 17 20.35 39.48 37.59
N LEU A 18 20.12 38.89 38.77
CA LEU A 18 19.75 37.47 38.91
C LEU A 18 18.41 37.17 38.24
N GLN A 19 17.40 38.03 38.40
CA GLN A 19 16.11 37.87 37.74
C GLN A 19 16.22 37.93 36.21
N GLN A 20 17.06 38.82 35.66
CA GLN A 20 17.30 38.88 34.23
C GLN A 20 18.00 37.62 33.69
N ILE A 21 18.98 37.08 34.42
CA ILE A 21 19.67 35.83 34.05
C ILE A 21 18.69 34.65 34.06
N ILE A 22 17.85 34.54 35.10
CA ILE A 22 16.84 33.47 35.21
C ILE A 22 15.81 33.58 34.08
N LYS A 23 15.31 34.79 33.77
CA LYS A 23 14.34 35.03 32.69
C LYS A 23 14.91 34.66 31.32
N ARG A 24 16.16 35.03 31.03
CA ARG A 24 16.85 34.65 29.79
C ARG A 24 17.00 33.14 29.66
N ARG A 25 17.46 32.46 30.72
CA ARG A 25 17.59 30.99 30.72
C ARG A 25 16.26 30.28 30.50
N ARG A 26 15.20 30.73 31.18
CA ARG A 26 13.85 30.18 31.01
C ARG A 26 13.35 30.35 29.57
N MET A 27 13.58 31.52 28.96
CA MET A 27 13.24 31.76 27.55
C MET A 27 14.03 30.86 26.60
N SER A 28 15.35 30.69 26.82
CA SER A 28 16.17 29.77 26.04
C SER A 28 15.68 28.33 26.12
N VAL A 29 15.31 27.85 27.32
CA VAL A 29 14.74 26.51 27.51
C VAL A 29 13.43 26.36 26.74
N PHE A 30 12.52 27.34 26.83
CA PHE A 30 11.28 27.29 26.04
C PHE A 30 11.53 27.30 24.54
N MET A 31 12.50 28.07 24.05
CA MET A 31 12.87 28.05 22.63
C MET A 31 13.44 26.70 22.21
N ILE A 32 14.29 26.07 23.03
CA ILE A 32 14.85 24.75 22.76
C ILE A 32 13.73 23.70 22.71
N ILE A 33 12.83 23.68 23.70
CA ILE A 33 11.69 22.76 23.73
C ILE A 33 10.80 22.98 22.50
N GLY A 34 10.49 24.22 22.17
CA GLY A 34 9.72 24.57 20.97
C GLY A 34 10.39 24.09 19.68
N ALA A 35 11.70 24.29 19.55
CA ALA A 35 12.48 23.82 18.40
C ALA A 35 12.45 22.29 18.28
N PHE A 36 12.60 21.56 19.39
CA PHE A 36 12.49 20.10 19.40
C PHE A 36 11.09 19.62 18.99
N LEU A 37 10.02 20.26 19.49
CA LEU A 37 8.65 19.92 19.10
C LEU A 37 8.42 20.15 17.61
N ILE A 38 8.88 21.28 17.06
CA ILE A 38 8.78 21.58 15.63
C ILE A 38 9.55 20.54 14.81
N LEU A 39 10.77 20.20 15.23
CA LEU A 39 11.58 19.18 14.55
C LEU A 39 10.88 17.83 14.54
N LEU A 40 10.29 17.40 15.67
CA LEU A 40 9.52 16.17 15.75
C LEU A 40 8.28 16.17 14.84
N ILE A 41 7.56 17.30 14.78
CA ILE A 41 6.41 17.43 13.88
C ILE A 41 6.86 17.34 12.43
N LEU A 42 7.90 18.08 12.03
CA LEU A 42 8.44 18.03 10.67
C LEU A 42 8.92 16.64 10.30
N TYR A 43 9.58 15.94 11.22
CA TYR A 43 10.01 14.57 11.01
C TYR A 43 8.83 13.61 10.78
N ASN A 44 7.79 13.70 11.62
CA ASN A 44 6.61 12.85 11.48
C ASN A 44 5.83 13.14 10.19
N VAL A 45 5.64 14.41 9.86
CA VAL A 45 4.96 14.83 8.62
C VAL A 45 5.77 14.40 7.39
N GLY A 46 7.09 14.59 7.42
CA GLY A 46 7.98 14.14 6.36
C GLY A 46 7.91 12.63 6.16
N ASN A 47 7.94 11.86 7.25
CA ASN A 47 7.81 10.41 7.20
C ASN A 47 6.45 9.97 6.63
N PHE A 48 5.36 10.62 7.04
CA PHE A 48 4.03 10.33 6.50
C PHE A 48 3.95 10.57 4.99
N ILE A 49 4.44 11.73 4.52
CA ILE A 49 4.46 12.06 3.10
C ILE A 49 5.30 11.05 2.31
N PHE A 50 6.48 10.69 2.85
CA PHE A 50 7.38 9.72 2.23
C PHE A 50 6.72 8.33 2.10
N LEU A 51 6.11 7.84 3.17
CA LEU A 51 5.42 6.54 3.16
C LEU A 51 4.25 6.53 2.17
N ASN A 52 3.47 7.60 2.12
CA ASN A 52 2.36 7.72 1.18
C ASN A 52 2.83 7.73 -0.29
N GLN A 53 3.94 8.41 -0.58
CA GLN A 53 4.55 8.38 -1.91
C GLN A 53 5.07 6.99 -2.27
N MET A 54 5.74 6.31 -1.34
CA MET A 54 6.27 4.97 -1.57
C MET A 54 5.15 3.95 -1.80
N ALA A 55 4.06 4.03 -1.03
CA ALA A 55 2.87 3.18 -1.21
C ALA A 55 2.26 3.35 -2.62
N ASN A 56 2.08 4.59 -3.08
CA ASN A 56 1.54 4.86 -4.42
C ASN A 56 2.45 4.35 -5.55
N GLN A 57 3.77 4.46 -5.38
CA GLN A 57 4.73 3.93 -6.34
C GLN A 57 4.66 2.40 -6.38
N MET A 58 4.65 1.74 -5.22
CA MET A 58 4.48 0.29 -5.12
C MET A 58 3.18 -0.19 -5.77
N GLU A 59 2.05 0.49 -5.52
CA GLU A 59 0.77 0.20 -6.17
C GLU A 59 0.87 0.26 -7.68
N THR A 60 1.51 1.32 -8.20
CA THR A 60 1.65 1.55 -9.64
C THR A 60 2.54 0.49 -10.30
N GLU A 61 3.69 0.18 -9.70
CA GLU A 61 4.60 -0.85 -10.22
C GLU A 61 3.97 -2.24 -10.16
N LEU A 62 3.30 -2.58 -9.06
CA LEU A 62 2.59 -3.84 -8.92
C LEU A 62 1.46 -3.94 -9.95
N GLY A 63 0.67 -2.89 -10.11
CA GLY A 63 -0.39 -2.82 -11.12
C GLY A 63 0.17 -3.02 -12.53
N ASN A 64 1.25 -2.34 -12.89
CA ASN A 64 1.91 -2.49 -14.20
C ASN A 64 2.41 -3.92 -14.43
N ARG A 65 2.97 -4.55 -13.39
CA ARG A 65 3.44 -5.94 -13.43
C ARG A 65 2.27 -6.91 -13.62
N LEU A 66 1.22 -6.78 -12.81
CA LEU A 66 0.02 -7.62 -12.90
C LEU A 66 -0.67 -7.49 -14.25
N ASN A 67 -0.79 -6.25 -14.76
CA ASN A 67 -1.36 -5.99 -16.08
C ASN A 67 -0.54 -6.67 -17.20
N SER A 68 0.79 -6.56 -17.14
CA SER A 68 1.68 -7.22 -18.10
C SER A 68 1.51 -8.75 -18.06
N ILE A 69 1.45 -9.34 -16.87
CA ILE A 69 1.26 -10.79 -16.72
C ILE A 69 -0.14 -11.21 -17.20
N ALA A 70 -1.18 -10.43 -16.91
CA ALA A 70 -2.53 -10.70 -17.38
C ALA A 70 -2.61 -10.68 -18.91
N LYS A 71 -1.96 -9.71 -19.57
CA LYS A 71 -1.87 -9.64 -21.04
C LYS A 71 -1.11 -10.82 -21.63
N LEU A 72 0.02 -11.21 -21.04
CA LEU A 72 0.78 -12.38 -21.47
C LEU A 72 -0.04 -13.67 -21.31
N SER A 73 -0.72 -13.82 -20.18
CA SER A 73 -1.59 -14.96 -19.90
C SER A 73 -2.77 -15.01 -20.87
N ALA A 74 -3.38 -13.86 -21.17
CA ALA A 74 -4.47 -13.75 -22.15
C ALA A 74 -4.00 -14.13 -23.55
N SER A 75 -2.81 -13.72 -23.97
CA SER A 75 -2.24 -14.11 -25.26
C SER A 75 -1.99 -15.61 -25.38
N ILE A 76 -1.48 -16.25 -24.31
CA ILE A 76 -1.28 -17.72 -24.27
C ILE A 76 -2.64 -18.42 -24.40
N VAL A 77 -3.62 -17.95 -23.63
CA VAL A 77 -5.00 -18.44 -23.69
C VAL A 77 -5.57 -18.28 -25.11
N GLU A 78 -5.58 -17.08 -25.69
CA GLU A 78 -6.15 -16.83 -27.03
C GLU A 78 -5.50 -17.68 -28.13
N ASN A 79 -4.20 -17.94 -28.06
CA ASN A 79 -3.48 -18.72 -29.07
C ASN A 79 -3.64 -20.24 -28.92
N GLU A 80 -3.85 -20.73 -27.70
CA GLU A 80 -3.94 -22.18 -27.42
C GLU A 80 -5.38 -22.70 -27.27
N PHE A 81 -6.39 -21.83 -27.37
CA PHE A 81 -7.77 -22.20 -27.00
C PHE A 81 -8.59 -22.94 -28.08
N PRO A 82 -9.41 -23.92 -27.66
CA PRO A 82 -10.58 -24.44 -28.40
C PRO A 82 -11.81 -23.52 -28.28
N GLU A 83 -12.80 -23.67 -29.17
CA GLU A 83 -14.03 -22.84 -29.27
C GLU A 83 -14.86 -22.66 -27.97
N SER A 84 -14.56 -23.38 -26.88
CA SER A 84 -15.34 -23.34 -25.63
C SER A 84 -14.54 -23.77 -24.39
N PHE A 85 -14.79 -23.08 -23.26
CA PHE A 85 -14.30 -23.44 -21.91
C PHE A 85 -15.18 -24.49 -21.20
N SER A 86 -16.21 -25.03 -21.87
CA SER A 86 -17.07 -26.06 -21.28
C SER A 86 -16.28 -27.36 -21.08
N PRO A 87 -16.36 -28.02 -19.90
CA PRO A 87 -15.61 -29.23 -19.55
C PRO A 87 -16.18 -30.49 -20.23
N THR A 88 -16.43 -30.41 -21.54
CA THR A 88 -16.73 -31.59 -22.36
C THR A 88 -15.48 -32.47 -22.48
N MET A 89 -15.66 -33.77 -22.72
CA MET A 89 -14.55 -34.74 -22.83
C MET A 89 -13.44 -34.27 -23.80
N LYS A 90 -13.82 -33.59 -24.89
CA LYS A 90 -12.91 -33.06 -25.91
C LYS A 90 -12.05 -31.90 -25.39
N ASN A 91 -12.56 -31.09 -24.46
CA ASN A 91 -11.89 -29.88 -23.96
C ASN A 91 -11.05 -30.13 -22.70
N ARG A 92 -11.20 -31.30 -22.04
CA ARG A 92 -10.47 -31.61 -20.79
C ARG A 92 -8.94 -31.58 -20.96
N LEU A 93 -8.43 -32.06 -22.10
CA LEU A 93 -6.99 -32.06 -22.35
C LEU A 93 -6.45 -30.64 -22.50
N SER A 94 -7.09 -29.81 -23.33
CA SER A 94 -6.72 -28.40 -23.51
C SER A 94 -6.79 -27.63 -22.18
N LEU A 95 -7.89 -27.77 -21.44
CA LEU A 95 -8.04 -27.13 -20.12
C LEU A 95 -6.94 -27.56 -19.13
N SER A 96 -6.48 -28.81 -19.21
CA SER A 96 -5.35 -29.28 -18.38
C SER A 96 -4.02 -28.66 -18.78
N VAL A 97 -3.77 -28.43 -20.08
CA VAL A 97 -2.57 -27.74 -20.57
C VAL A 97 -2.56 -26.31 -20.06
N ILE A 98 -3.66 -25.58 -20.25
CA ILE A 98 -3.79 -24.19 -19.78
C ILE A 98 -3.65 -24.12 -18.26
N LYS A 99 -4.21 -25.08 -17.52
CA LYS A 99 -4.01 -25.16 -16.06
C LYS A 99 -2.52 -25.28 -15.71
N GLY A 100 -1.77 -26.08 -16.45
CA GLY A 100 -0.32 -26.20 -16.33
C GLY A 100 0.41 -24.89 -16.59
N GLU A 101 0.04 -24.18 -17.66
CA GLU A 101 0.61 -22.88 -17.99
C GLU A 101 0.29 -21.80 -16.94
N LEU A 102 -0.97 -21.72 -16.48
CA LEU A 102 -1.33 -20.82 -15.39
C LEU A 102 -0.55 -21.14 -14.10
N GLN A 103 -0.28 -22.42 -13.82
CA GLN A 103 0.57 -22.83 -12.71
C GLN A 103 2.02 -22.36 -12.87
N ASN A 104 2.57 -22.49 -14.08
CA ASN A 104 3.92 -22.06 -14.39
C ASN A 104 4.06 -20.54 -14.25
N ILE A 105 3.14 -19.77 -14.85
CA ILE A 105 3.10 -18.31 -14.76
C ILE A 105 2.98 -17.87 -13.30
N ARG A 106 2.06 -18.47 -12.54
CA ARG A 106 1.90 -18.16 -11.11
C ARG A 106 3.19 -18.34 -10.34
N LYS A 107 3.87 -19.49 -10.51
CA LYS A 107 5.13 -19.81 -9.81
C LYS A 107 6.26 -18.90 -10.26
N GLN A 108 6.43 -18.71 -11.57
CA GLN A 108 7.48 -17.89 -12.16
C GLN A 108 7.38 -16.42 -11.71
N HIS A 109 6.16 -15.90 -11.62
CA HIS A 109 5.91 -14.53 -11.21
C HIS A 109 5.56 -14.38 -9.73
N GLN A 110 5.67 -15.45 -8.93
CA GLN A 110 5.36 -15.42 -7.49
C GLN A 110 3.99 -14.80 -7.18
N LEU A 111 2.99 -15.08 -8.02
CA LEU A 111 1.64 -14.58 -7.82
C LEU A 111 0.97 -15.38 -6.71
N GLU A 112 0.17 -14.70 -5.90
CA GLU A 112 -0.69 -15.36 -4.92
C GLU A 112 -1.67 -16.28 -5.64
N GLY A 113 -2.46 -15.74 -6.57
CA GLY A 113 -3.39 -16.49 -7.39
C GLY A 113 -3.35 -16.07 -8.85
N LEU A 114 -3.68 -17.02 -9.72
CA LEU A 114 -3.96 -16.76 -11.14
C LEU A 114 -5.12 -17.66 -11.56
N PHE A 115 -6.17 -17.05 -12.10
CA PHE A 115 -7.40 -17.74 -12.43
C PHE A 115 -8.16 -17.01 -13.53
N ILE A 116 -9.05 -17.73 -14.20
CA ILE A 116 -9.95 -17.23 -15.24
C ILE A 116 -11.36 -17.24 -14.67
N ILE A 117 -12.09 -16.15 -14.86
CA ILE A 117 -13.48 -16.01 -14.40
C ILE A 117 -14.44 -15.82 -15.58
N ASP A 118 -15.70 -16.19 -15.37
CA ASP A 118 -16.79 -15.88 -16.28
C ASP A 118 -17.42 -14.49 -15.98
N ARG A 119 -18.43 -14.12 -16.78
CA ARG A 119 -19.18 -12.87 -16.58
C ARG A 119 -20.02 -12.84 -15.28
N ASN A 120 -20.21 -13.98 -14.64
CA ASN A 120 -20.94 -14.12 -13.39
C ASN A 120 -19.98 -14.10 -12.17
N PHE A 121 -18.69 -13.82 -12.38
CA PHE A 121 -17.64 -13.84 -11.35
C PHE A 121 -17.35 -15.23 -10.79
N ASN A 122 -17.72 -16.30 -11.52
CA ASN A 122 -17.37 -17.66 -11.16
C ASN A 122 -16.00 -18.01 -11.72
N THR A 123 -15.17 -18.70 -10.94
CA THR A 123 -13.88 -19.19 -11.40
C THR A 123 -14.06 -20.39 -12.33
N VAL A 124 -13.70 -20.21 -13.60
CA VAL A 124 -13.75 -21.23 -14.65
C VAL A 124 -12.50 -22.09 -14.64
N LEU A 125 -11.35 -21.48 -14.38
CA LEU A 125 -10.07 -22.18 -14.28
C LEU A 125 -9.21 -21.53 -13.20
N ASP A 126 -8.57 -22.36 -12.38
CA ASP A 126 -7.68 -21.90 -11.32
C ASP A 126 -6.33 -22.60 -11.42
N SER A 127 -5.26 -21.84 -11.20
CA SER A 127 -3.90 -22.36 -11.10
C SER A 127 -3.68 -23.25 -9.87
N TYR A 128 -4.50 -23.19 -8.82
CA TYR A 128 -4.37 -24.12 -7.69
C TYR A 128 -4.81 -25.55 -8.06
N GLN A 129 -4.04 -26.55 -7.62
CA GLN A 129 -4.34 -27.96 -7.92
C GLN A 129 -5.64 -28.45 -7.26
N ASN A 130 -5.93 -27.98 -6.04
CA ASN A 130 -7.03 -28.45 -5.19
C ASN A 130 -8.27 -27.55 -5.21
N PHE A 131 -8.37 -26.60 -6.15
CA PHE A 131 -9.53 -25.71 -6.19
C PHE A 131 -10.73 -26.48 -6.75
N GLU A 132 -11.78 -26.62 -5.94
CA GLU A 132 -13.07 -27.08 -6.42
C GLU A 132 -13.65 -26.00 -7.35
N LEU A 133 -14.11 -26.40 -8.53
CA LEU A 133 -14.82 -25.49 -9.44
C LEU A 133 -16.02 -24.88 -8.69
N ASP A 134 -16.33 -23.61 -8.97
CA ASP A 134 -17.52 -22.91 -8.45
C ASP A 134 -17.43 -22.30 -7.03
N ILE A 135 -16.24 -22.20 -6.42
CA ILE A 135 -16.07 -21.38 -5.21
C ILE A 135 -15.98 -19.91 -5.60
N THR A 136 -17.03 -19.13 -5.31
CA THR A 136 -17.03 -17.68 -5.48
C THR A 136 -16.03 -17.05 -4.52
N ARG A 137 -14.95 -16.47 -5.06
CA ARG A 137 -14.01 -15.65 -4.28
C ARG A 137 -14.73 -14.38 -3.85
N THR A 138 -14.91 -14.19 -2.54
CA THR A 138 -15.70 -13.10 -1.94
C THR A 138 -15.24 -11.71 -2.38
N TYR A 139 -13.95 -11.54 -2.65
CA TYR A 139 -13.39 -10.27 -3.10
C TYR A 139 -13.70 -9.91 -4.57
N LEU A 140 -14.07 -10.88 -5.43
CA LEU A 140 -14.39 -10.59 -6.83
C LEU A 140 -15.59 -9.65 -6.98
N LYS A 141 -16.54 -9.72 -6.05
CA LYS A 141 -17.69 -8.80 -6.02
C LYS A 141 -17.28 -7.38 -5.63
N ASN A 142 -16.30 -7.24 -4.74
CA ASN A 142 -15.75 -5.93 -4.37
C ASN A 142 -14.95 -5.30 -5.52
N ASP A 143 -14.33 -6.14 -6.35
CA ASP A 143 -13.55 -5.74 -7.52
C ASP A 143 -14.38 -5.63 -8.82
N ALA A 144 -15.70 -5.79 -8.74
CA ALA A 144 -16.59 -5.77 -9.89
C ALA A 144 -16.38 -4.58 -10.83
N PRO A 145 -16.19 -3.32 -10.35
CA PRO A 145 -15.97 -2.19 -11.25
C PRO A 145 -14.71 -2.32 -12.12
N TRP A 146 -13.65 -2.96 -11.62
CA TRP A 146 -12.38 -3.14 -12.34
C TRP A 146 -12.47 -4.30 -13.32
N ILE A 147 -13.18 -5.36 -12.92
CA ILE A 147 -13.46 -6.52 -13.77
C ILE A 147 -14.36 -6.11 -14.94
N GLU A 148 -15.40 -5.31 -14.69
CA GLU A 148 -16.29 -4.79 -15.74
C GLU A 148 -15.57 -3.94 -16.78
N ARG A 149 -14.57 -3.13 -16.38
CA ARG A 149 -13.71 -2.41 -17.33
C ARG A 149 -12.91 -3.37 -18.20
N THR A 150 -12.43 -4.47 -17.61
CA THR A 150 -11.72 -5.52 -18.35
C THR A 150 -12.63 -6.19 -19.38
N TRP A 151 -13.91 -6.36 -19.08
CA TRP A 151 -14.92 -6.88 -20.03
C TRP A 151 -15.20 -5.96 -21.21
N GLN A 152 -14.87 -4.66 -21.08
CA GLN A 152 -14.91 -3.71 -22.19
C GLN A 152 -13.65 -3.76 -23.06
N GLY A 153 -12.73 -4.71 -22.80
CA GLY A 153 -11.45 -4.84 -23.49
C GLY A 153 -10.38 -3.87 -23.00
N ILE A 154 -10.60 -3.22 -21.85
CA ILE A 154 -9.63 -2.29 -21.25
C ILE A 154 -8.93 -3.02 -20.09
N PRO A 155 -7.67 -3.44 -20.24
CA PRO A 155 -6.93 -4.10 -19.16
C PRO A 155 -6.90 -3.20 -17.93
N SER A 156 -7.35 -3.73 -16.79
CA SER A 156 -7.55 -2.95 -15.57
C SER A 156 -7.01 -3.66 -14.34
N THR A 157 -6.59 -2.89 -13.35
CA THR A 157 -6.08 -3.38 -12.06
C THR A 157 -6.91 -2.76 -10.95
N GLY A 158 -7.38 -3.61 -10.03
CA GLY A 158 -8.05 -3.16 -8.80
C GLY A 158 -7.05 -2.69 -7.74
N PRO A 159 -7.54 -2.01 -6.68
CA PRO A 159 -6.72 -1.59 -5.56
C PRO A 159 -6.22 -2.80 -4.77
N LEU A 160 -5.04 -2.66 -4.15
CA LEU A 160 -4.54 -3.61 -3.16
C LEU A 160 -5.50 -3.72 -1.97
N HIS A 161 -6.05 -4.93 -1.76
CA HIS A 161 -6.78 -5.27 -0.55
C HIS A 161 -5.79 -5.72 0.53
N THR A 162 -5.85 -5.08 1.70
CA THR A 162 -5.15 -5.58 2.89
C THR A 162 -6.07 -6.52 3.64
N PHE A 163 -5.83 -7.82 3.50
CA PHE A 163 -6.50 -8.81 4.34
C PHE A 163 -5.81 -8.82 5.71
N GLN A 164 -6.48 -8.30 6.73
CA GLN A 164 -6.09 -8.58 8.11
C GLN A 164 -6.42 -10.05 8.37
N GLY A 165 -5.38 -10.87 8.52
CA GLY A 165 -5.49 -12.27 8.95
C GLY A 165 -5.79 -12.38 10.43
#